data_AF-A0A6B3NRZ2-F1
#
_entry.id   AF-A0A6B3NRZ2-F1
#
_cell.length_a   1.000
_cell.length_b   1.000
_cell.length_c   1.000
_cell.angle_alpha   90.00
_cell.angle_beta   90.00
_cell.angle_gamma   90.00
#
_symmetry.space_group_name_H-M   'P 1'
#
loop_
_entity.id
_entity.type
_entity.pdbx_description
1 polymer ?
#
loop_
_entity_poly.entity_id
_entity_poly.type
_entity_poly.pdbx_seq_one_letter_code
_entity_poly.pdbx_strand_id
1 'polypeptide(L)' 'MQRVSLELDTQLYRLLQRAAQANNLSLEQECLQRLAGGARGSRYIQALVAELRADEEQRRANSA' A
#
# COMPACT_ATOMS: atom_id res chain seq x y z
N MET A 1 12.16 14.75 8.85
CA MET A 1 11.71 14.26 7.52
C MET A 1 12.91 13.68 6.80
N GLN A 2 12.85 12.42 6.37
CA GLN A 2 13.88 11.83 5.52
C GLN A 2 13.57 12.17 4.06
N ARG A 3 14.52 12.78 3.36
CA ARG A 3 14.40 13.11 1.94
C ARG A 3 15.13 12.05 1.14
N VAL A 4 14.43 11.42 0.19
CA VAL A 4 15.01 10.46 -0.75
C VAL A 4 15.02 11.11 -2.13
N SER A 5 16.18 11.18 -2.76
CA SER A 5 16.32 11.60 -4.15
C SER A 5 16.33 10.35 -5.04
N LEU A 6 15.47 10.32 -6.05
CA LEU A 6 15.38 9.23 -7.01
C LEU A 6 15.88 9.72 -8.37
N GLU A 7 16.88 9.05 -8.93
CA GLU A 7 17.25 9.24 -10.33
C GLU A 7 16.39 8.31 -11.19
N LEU A 8 15.66 8.89 -12.13
CA LEU A 8 14.71 8.19 -12.98
C LEU A 8 14.96 8.61 -14.42
N ASP A 9 14.88 7.67 -15.36
CA ASP A 9 14.79 8.03 -16.76
C ASP A 9 13.41 8.64 -17.10
N THR A 10 13.33 9.34 -18.23
CA THR A 10 12.11 10.07 -18.64
C THR A 10 10.95 9.16 -19.00
N GLN A 11 11.19 7.88 -19.33
CA GLN A 11 10.12 6.91 -19.56
C GLN A 11 9.55 6.44 -18.23
N LEU A 12 10.39 6.08 -17.26
CA LEU A 12 9.98 5.66 -15.93
C LEU A 12 9.23 6.78 -15.19
N TYR A 13 9.69 8.02 -15.30
CA TYR A 13 8.98 9.18 -14.75
C TYR A 13 7.56 9.32 -15.30
N ARG A 14 7.38 9.18 -16.63
CA ARG A 14 6.06 9.24 -17.27
C ARG A 14 5.15 8.09 -16.84
N LEU A 15 5.70 6.89 -16.67
CA LEU A 15 4.94 5.74 -16.17
C LEU A 15 4.44 5.96 -14.74
N LEU A 16 5.29 6.50 -13.86
CA LEU A 16 4.90 6.83 -12.48
C LEU A 16 3.84 7.93 -12.44
N GLN A 17 3.96 8.97 -13.25
CA GLN A 17 2.94 10.02 -13.34
C GLN A 17 1.58 9.48 -13.80
N ARG A 18 1.56 8.60 -14.82
CA ARG A 18 0.32 7.96 -15.29
C ARG A 18 -0.29 7.06 -14.22
N ALA A 19 0.53 6.30 -13.50
CA ALA A 19 0.06 5.45 -12.41
C ALA A 19 -0.51 6.30 -11.27
N ALA A 20 0.15 7.38 -10.87
CA ALA A 20 -0.35 8.30 -9.85
C ALA A 20 -1.73 8.87 -10.24
N GLN A 21 -1.87 9.34 -11.49
CA GLN A 21 -3.15 9.83 -12.04
C GLN A 21 -4.24 8.75 -12.03
N ALA A 22 -3.93 7.54 -12.51
CA ALA A 22 -4.89 6.43 -12.55
C ALA A 22 -5.40 6.02 -11.16
N ASN A 23 -4.63 6.32 -10.11
CA ASN A 23 -4.97 6.00 -8.73
C ASN A 23 -5.39 7.21 -7.90
N ASN A 24 -5.54 8.39 -8.53
CA ASN A 24 -5.84 9.66 -7.87
C ASN A 24 -4.86 9.98 -6.71
N LEU A 25 -3.59 9.61 -6.88
CA LEU A 25 -2.52 9.88 -5.92
C LEU A 25 -1.59 10.97 -6.45
N SER A 26 -0.88 11.63 -5.54
CA SER A 26 0.28 12.42 -5.94
C SER A 26 1.41 11.50 -6.42
N LEU A 27 2.31 12.04 -7.24
CA LEU A 27 3.50 11.30 -7.68
C LEU A 27 4.34 10.83 -6.48
N GLU A 28 4.48 11.68 -5.46
CA GLU A 28 5.18 11.35 -4.21
C GLU A 28 4.53 10.15 -3.50
N GLN A 29 3.20 10.14 -3.37
CA GLN A 29 2.46 9.05 -2.73
C GLN A 29 2.60 7.74 -3.50
N GLU A 30 2.52 7.78 -4.83
CA GLU A 30 2.72 6.59 -5.67
C GLU A 30 4.15 6.04 -5.52
N CYS A 31 5.16 6.92 -5.51
CA CYS A 31 6.56 6.52 -5.28
C CYS A 31 6.75 5.91 -3.88
N LEU A 32 6.21 6.54 -2.84
CA LEU A 32 6.26 6.03 -1.47
C LEU A 32 5.59 4.66 -1.36
N GLN A 33 4.41 4.49 -1.96
CA GLN A 33 3.68 3.22 -1.93
C GLN A 33 4.44 2.09 -2.65
N ARG A 34 5.11 2.40 -3.77
CA ARG A 34 5.95 1.44 -4.48
C ARG A 34 7.23 1.11 -3.72
N LEU A 35 7.91 2.12 -3.16
CA LEU A 35 9.11 1.95 -2.33
C LEU A 35 8.82 1.19 -1.03
N ALA A 36 7.62 1.36 -0.47
CA ALA A 36 7.12 0.59 0.68
C ALA A 36 6.79 -0.87 0.33
N GLY A 37 7.11 -1.35 -0.88
CA GLY A 37 6.98 -2.75 -1.28
C GLY A 37 5.70 -3.09 -2.04
N GLY A 38 5.03 -2.10 -2.64
CA GLY A 38 3.93 -2.38 -3.57
C GLY A 38 2.77 -3.16 -2.95
N ALA A 39 2.58 -3.06 -1.63
CA ALA A 39 1.47 -3.68 -0.92
C ALA A 39 0.16 -2.91 -1.19
N ARG A 40 -0.29 -2.91 -2.45
CA ARG A 40 -1.72 -2.81 -2.72
C ARG A 40 -2.34 -4.14 -2.33
N GLY A 41 -2.35 -4.43 -1.02
CA GLY A 41 -3.20 -5.47 -0.50
C GLY A 41 -4.61 -5.11 -0.95
N SER A 42 -5.28 -6.02 -1.67
CA SER A 42 -6.66 -5.82 -2.07
C SER A 42 -7.45 -5.41 -0.83
N ARG A 43 -8.14 -4.26 -0.87
CA ARG A 43 -8.89 -3.73 0.27
C ARG A 43 -9.90 -4.75 0.81
N TYR A 44 -10.45 -5.55 -0.10
CA TYR A 44 -11.31 -6.69 0.22
C TYR A 44 -10.58 -7.77 1.03
N ILE A 45 -9.38 -8.17 0.59
CA ILE A 45 -8.55 -9.16 1.30
C ILE A 45 -8.09 -8.62 2.66
N GLN A 46 -7.77 -7.33 2.75
CA GLN A 46 -7.40 -6.71 4.02
C GLN A 46 -8.56 -6.68 5.02
N ALA A 47 -9.78 -6.38 4.56
CA ALA A 47 -10.98 -6.44 5.40
C ALA A 47 -11.25 -7.88 5.87
N LEU A 48 -11.20 -8.85 4.95
CA LEU A 48 -11.40 -10.26 5.28
C LEU A 48 -10.35 -10.78 6.28
N VAL A 49 -9.08 -10.41 6.11
CA VAL A 49 -8.01 -10.78 7.05
C VAL A 49 -8.23 -10.15 8.42
N ALA A 50 -8.74 -8.91 8.49
CA ALA A 50 -9.05 -8.26 9.75
C ALA A 50 -10.20 -8.97 10.49
N GLU A 51 -11.27 -9.36 9.78
CA GLU A 51 -12.38 -10.13 10.33
C GLU A 51 -11.92 -11.48 10.90
N LEU A 52 -11.10 -12.22 10.15
CA LEU A 52 -10.58 -13.52 10.61
C LEU A 52 -9.70 -13.41 11.86
N ARG A 53 -8.91 -12.34 11.98
CA ARG A 53 -8.08 -12.08 13.16
C ARG A 53 -8.94 -11.75 14.39
N ALA A 54 -9.97 -10.93 14.22
CA ALA A 54 -10.90 -10.61 15.30
C ALA A 54 -11.62 -11.88 15.81
N ASP A 55 -12.05 -12.77 14.91
CA ASP A 55 -12.67 -14.05 15.25
C ASP A 55 -11.72 -15.00 16.00
N GLU A 56 -10.43 -14.97 15.69
CA GLU A 56 -9.41 -15.74 16.40
C GLU A 56 -9.12 -15.18 17.80
N GLU A 57 -9.05 -13.85 17.93
CA GLU A 57 -8.89 -13.17 19.22
C GLU A 57 -10.08 -13.45 20.16
N GLN A 58 -11.30 -13.40 19.63
CA GLN A 58 -12.51 -13.69 20.41
C GLN A 58 -12.55 -15.15 20.88
N ARG A 59 -12.14 -16.10 20.04
CA ARG A 59 -12.03 -17.51 20.43
C ARG A 59 -11.00 -17.71 21.52
N ARG A 60 -9.85 -17.05 21.42
CA ARG A 60 -8.81 -17.12 22.46
C ARG A 60 -9.28 -16.53 23.79
N ALA A 61 -10.02 -15.42 23.76
CA ALA A 61 -10.59 -14.80 24.96
C ALA A 61 -11.64 -15.69 25.65
N ASN A 62 -12.41 -16.47 24.89
CA ASN A 62 -13.43 -17.37 25.43
C ASN A 62 -12.87 -18.73 25.90
N SER A 63 -11.63 -19.06 25.53
CA SER A 63 -10.93 -20.29 25.94
C SER A 63 -9.95 -20.11 27.10
N ALA A 64 -9.80 -18.89 27.60
CA ALA A 64 -8.98 -18.52 28.75
C ALA A 64 -9.85 -18.20 29.96
#